data_AF-A0A846UL54-F1
#
_entry.id   AF-A0A846UL54-F1
#
_cell.length_a   1.000
_cell.length_b   1.000
_cell.length_c   1.000
_cell.angle_alpha   90.00
_cell.angle_beta   90.00
_cell.angle_gamma   90.00
#
_symmetry.space_group_name_H-M   'P 1'
#
loop_
_entity.id
_entity.type
_entity.pdbx_description
1 polymer ?
#
loop_
_entity_poly.entity_id
_entity_poly.type
_entity_poly.pdbx_seq_one_letter_code
_entity_poly.pdbx_strand_id
1 'polypeptide(L)'
;MTPSTLQRTAGYLAGLWAGVLLGVGFIGAPAGFASTFPETAGRIAGRMFMQEAYLSLGLSVLLLMMLRRIWQMTETRRSVLGADALMLLGVAFVTVLGYFGLQPVMAAARAGQGGGLSFAALHGISMSLFALKTLLLLVLAWRLNGSKAA
;
A
#
# COMPACT_ATOMS: atom_id res chain seq x y z
N MET A 1 10.00 23.37 10.14
CA MET A 1 10.69 22.22 9.54
C MET A 1 11.20 22.64 8.18
N THR A 2 12.47 22.43 7.86
CA THR A 2 13.02 22.76 6.54
C THR A 2 12.49 21.76 5.49
N PRO A 3 12.54 22.09 4.19
CA PRO A 3 12.11 21.19 3.11
C PRO A 3 12.84 19.84 3.18
N SER A 4 14.14 19.86 3.46
CA SER A 4 14.98 18.67 3.57
C SER A 4 14.59 17.78 4.76
N THR A 5 14.30 18.35 5.93
CA THR A 5 13.84 17.55 7.08
C THR A 5 12.47 16.94 6.79
N LEU A 6 11.53 17.69 6.19
CA LEU A 6 10.19 17.20 5.87
C LEU A 6 10.23 16.05 4.84
N GLN A 7 11.10 16.15 3.83
CA GLN A 7 11.32 15.09 2.85
C GLN A 7 11.86 13.81 3.48
N ARG A 8 12.85 13.90 4.37
CA ARG A 8 13.37 12.74 5.11
C ARG A 8 12.30 12.09 5.99
N THR A 9 11.49 12.89 6.67
CA THR A 9 10.36 12.38 7.47
C THR A 9 9.33 11.67 6.60
N ALA A 10 9.01 12.19 5.42
CA ALA A 10 8.13 11.50 4.46
C ALA A 10 8.75 10.17 3.99
N GLY A 11 10.06 10.14 3.74
CA GLY A 11 10.79 8.93 3.38
C GLY A 11 10.77 7.87 4.49
N TYR A 12 10.98 8.25 5.75
CA TYR A 12 10.88 7.33 6.88
C TYR A 12 9.45 6.82 7.09
N LEU A 13 8.45 7.67 6.93
CA LEU A 13 7.04 7.27 7.01
C LEU A 13 6.67 6.26 5.92
N ALA A 14 7.11 6.49 4.68
CA ALA A 14 6.93 5.55 3.57
C ALA A 14 7.64 4.22 3.83
N GLY A 15 8.85 4.24 4.40
CA GLY A 15 9.60 3.05 4.77
C GLY A 15 8.94 2.25 5.89
N LEU A 16 8.46 2.91 6.95
CA LEU A 16 7.72 2.26 8.03
C LEU A 16 6.44 1.61 7.51
N TRP A 17 5.71 2.31 6.63
CA TRP A 17 4.53 1.78 5.96
C TRP A 17 4.85 0.54 5.12
N ALA A 18 5.91 0.57 4.30
CA ALA A 18 6.37 -0.60 3.56
C ALA A 18 6.70 -1.78 4.50
N GLY A 19 7.29 -1.50 5.66
CA GLY A 19 7.52 -2.50 6.71
C GLY A 19 6.23 -3.14 7.23
N VAL A 20 5.16 -2.35 7.44
CA VAL A 20 3.84 -2.88 7.80
C VAL A 20 3.31 -3.80 6.70
N LEU A 21 3.43 -3.42 5.42
CA LEU A 21 2.98 -4.26 4.31
C LEU A 21 3.73 -5.60 4.25
N LEU A 22 5.05 -5.56 4.36
CA LEU A 22 5.88 -6.76 4.40
C LEU A 22 5.51 -7.65 5.60
N GLY A 23 5.33 -7.04 6.78
CA GLY A 23 4.91 -7.74 7.99
C GLY A 23 3.54 -8.41 7.84
N VAL A 24 2.56 -7.74 7.24
CA VAL A 24 1.21 -8.30 7.04
C VAL A 24 1.20 -9.38 5.97
N GLY A 25 1.73 -9.09 4.78
CA GLY A 25 1.58 -9.94 3.59
C GLY A 25 2.57 -11.09 3.50
N PHE A 26 3.81 -10.91 3.96
CA PHE A 26 4.89 -11.88 3.79
C PHE A 26 5.26 -12.63 5.08
N ILE A 27 4.83 -12.13 6.25
CA ILE A 27 5.11 -12.77 7.54
C ILE A 27 3.81 -13.22 8.20
N GLY A 28 2.93 -12.29 8.54
CA GLY A 28 1.75 -12.54 9.36
C GLY A 28 0.74 -13.47 8.70
N ALA A 29 0.36 -13.21 7.44
CA ALA A 29 -0.57 -14.09 6.73
C ALA A 29 0.01 -15.51 6.55
N PRO A 30 1.24 -15.72 6.02
CA PRO A 30 1.83 -17.06 5.91
C PRO A 30 1.97 -17.77 7.26
N ALA A 31 2.42 -17.08 8.31
CA ALA A 31 2.55 -17.66 9.64
C ALA A 31 1.20 -18.13 10.20
N GLY A 32 0.12 -17.37 9.95
CA GLY A 32 -1.23 -17.76 10.31
C GLY A 32 -1.65 -19.07 9.63
N PHE A 33 -1.48 -19.17 8.31
CA PHE A 33 -1.80 -20.40 7.57
C PHE A 33 -0.92 -21.60 7.94
N ALA A 34 0.31 -21.37 8.40
CA ALA A 34 1.20 -22.43 8.89
C ALA A 34 0.86 -22.90 10.31
N SER A 35 0.18 -22.09 11.11
CA SER A 35 0.01 -22.33 12.55
C SER A 35 -1.42 -22.67 12.99
N THR A 36 -2.42 -22.57 12.10
CA THR A 36 -3.82 -22.86 12.45
C THR A 36 -4.63 -23.34 11.25
N PHE A 37 -5.91 -23.69 11.48
CA PHE A 37 -6.84 -24.14 10.44
C PHE A 37 -7.07 -23.05 9.38
N PRO A 38 -7.17 -23.38 8.08
CA PRO A 38 -7.33 -22.42 6.99
C PRO A 38 -8.47 -21.41 7.17
N GLU A 39 -9.57 -21.83 7.78
CA GLU A 39 -10.75 -21.01 8.06
C GLU A 39 -10.44 -19.92 9.08
N THR A 40 -9.71 -20.27 10.14
CA THR A 40 -9.27 -19.35 11.19
C THR A 40 -8.19 -18.42 10.66
N ALA A 41 -7.18 -18.96 9.96
CA ALA A 41 -6.11 -18.19 9.34
C ALA A 41 -6.68 -17.16 8.35
N GLY A 42 -7.61 -17.56 7.49
CA GLY A 42 -8.28 -16.66 6.54
C GLY A 42 -9.06 -15.54 7.21
N ARG A 43 -9.71 -15.80 8.37
CA ARG A 43 -10.41 -14.76 9.14
C ARG A 43 -9.45 -13.76 9.76
N ILE A 44 -8.31 -14.23 10.30
CA ILE A 44 -7.25 -13.39 10.84
C ILE A 44 -6.64 -12.54 9.73
N ALA A 45 -6.23 -13.16 8.61
CA ALA A 45 -5.68 -12.47 7.46
C ALA A 45 -6.65 -11.40 6.92
N GLY A 46 -7.94 -11.73 6.79
CA GLY A 46 -8.97 -10.78 6.38
C GLY A 46 -9.05 -9.54 7.27
N ARG A 47 -8.93 -9.69 8.60
CA ARG A 47 -8.88 -8.57 9.54
C ARG A 47 -7.59 -7.75 9.39
N MET A 48 -6.44 -8.42 9.24
CA MET A 48 -5.16 -7.74 9.03
C MET A 48 -5.17 -6.90 7.75
N PHE A 49 -5.62 -7.47 6.62
CA PHE A 49 -5.71 -6.76 5.35
C PHE A 49 -6.75 -5.63 5.38
N MET A 50 -7.84 -5.77 6.14
CA MET A 50 -8.80 -4.67 6.36
C MET A 50 -8.13 -3.50 7.07
N GLN A 51 -7.50 -3.75 8.22
CA GLN A 51 -6.81 -2.71 9.00
C GLN A 51 -5.70 -2.05 8.18
N GLU A 52 -4.95 -2.86 7.46
CA GLU A 52 -3.91 -2.41 6.54
C GLU A 52 -4.48 -1.51 5.44
N ALA A 53 -5.60 -1.87 4.79
CA ALA A 53 -6.21 -1.05 3.75
C ALA A 53 -6.62 0.33 4.27
N TYR A 54 -7.27 0.41 5.45
CA TYR A 54 -7.63 1.69 6.06
C TYR A 54 -6.40 2.52 6.48
N LEU A 55 -5.39 1.86 7.07
CA LEU A 55 -4.12 2.50 7.41
C LEU A 55 -3.45 3.08 6.17
N SER A 56 -3.40 2.30 5.09
CA SER A 56 -2.85 2.70 3.80
C SER A 56 -3.54 3.93 3.21
N LEU A 57 -4.87 4.00 3.25
CA LEU A 57 -5.60 5.20 2.80
C LEU A 57 -5.25 6.43 3.65
N GLY A 58 -5.21 6.28 4.98
CA GLY A 58 -4.81 7.37 5.88
C GLY A 58 -3.38 7.86 5.61
N LEU A 59 -2.44 6.93 5.44
CA LEU A 59 -1.05 7.24 5.14
C LEU A 59 -0.86 7.83 3.73
N SER A 60 -1.65 7.41 2.74
CA SER A 60 -1.69 8.03 1.41
C SER A 60 -2.07 9.50 1.50
N VAL A 61 -3.13 9.84 2.25
CA VAL A 61 -3.56 11.23 2.43
C VAL A 61 -2.47 12.05 3.12
N LEU A 62 -1.93 11.53 4.23
CA LEU A 62 -0.87 12.21 4.98
C LEU A 62 0.39 12.46 4.12
N LEU A 63 0.88 11.44 3.42
CA LEU A 63 2.05 11.59 2.55
C LEU A 63 1.77 12.52 1.37
N LEU A 64 0.57 12.50 0.77
CA LEU A 64 0.20 13.46 -0.28
C LEU A 64 0.25 14.90 0.24
N MET A 65 -0.23 15.15 1.46
CA MET A 65 -0.15 16.47 2.10
C MET A 65 1.31 16.89 2.34
N MET A 66 2.17 15.98 2.80
CA MET A 66 3.59 16.24 3.00
C MET A 66 4.30 16.56 1.67
N LEU A 67 4.08 15.76 0.62
CA LEU A 67 4.64 15.97 -0.71
C LEU A 67 4.19 17.30 -1.30
N ARG A 68 2.90 17.64 -1.17
CA ARG A 68 2.37 18.94 -1.59
C ARG A 68 3.04 20.09 -0.84
N ARG A 69 3.27 19.93 0.47
CA ARG A 69 3.92 20.96 1.30
C ARG A 69 5.40 21.14 0.94
N ILE A 70 6.13 20.05 0.68
CA ILE A 70 7.52 20.10 0.18
C ILE A 70 7.54 20.87 -1.16
N TRP A 71 6.67 20.49 -2.09
CA TRP A 71 6.58 21.14 -3.39
C TRP A 71 6.35 22.67 -3.28
N GLN A 72 5.42 23.10 -2.41
CA GLN A 72 5.16 24.52 -2.15
C GLN A 72 6.37 25.30 -1.59
N MET A 73 7.30 24.63 -0.91
CA MET A 73 8.49 25.27 -0.32
C MET A 73 9.67 25.32 -1.29
N THR A 74 9.69 24.48 -2.33
CA THR A 74 10.88 24.25 -3.15
C THR A 74 10.72 24.76 -4.60
N GLU A 75 9.50 24.91 -5.11
CA GLU A 75 9.27 25.24 -6.53
C GLU A 75 8.38 26.48 -6.71
N THR A 76 8.69 27.33 -7.70
CA THR A 76 7.95 28.57 -8.00
C THR A 76 6.86 28.48 -9.06
N ARG A 77 6.56 27.33 -9.72
CA ARG A 77 5.32 27.01 -10.52
C ARG A 77 5.49 25.83 -11.53
N ARG A 78 5.87 24.61 -11.12
CA ARG A 78 5.80 23.42 -12.01
C ARG A 78 4.91 22.31 -11.45
N SER A 79 4.05 21.71 -12.28
CA SER A 79 3.04 20.66 -11.98
C SER A 79 3.10 19.99 -10.59
N VAL A 80 1.97 20.04 -9.87
CA VAL A 80 1.74 19.40 -8.56
C VAL A 80 1.84 17.86 -8.63
N LEU A 81 1.76 17.27 -9.83
CA LEU A 81 1.83 15.83 -10.06
C LEU A 81 3.25 15.39 -10.45
N GLY A 82 4.20 15.53 -9.52
CA GLY A 82 5.54 14.95 -9.67
C GLY A 82 5.52 13.41 -9.63
N ALA A 83 6.63 12.77 -10.02
CA ALA A 83 6.76 11.31 -10.03
C ALA A 83 6.44 10.67 -8.67
N ASP A 84 6.83 11.30 -7.56
CA ASP A 84 6.56 10.82 -6.20
C ASP A 84 5.06 10.81 -5.87
N ALA A 85 4.35 11.86 -6.29
CA ALA A 85 2.91 11.98 -6.11
C ALA A 85 2.15 10.95 -6.98
N LEU A 86 2.60 10.72 -8.21
CA LEU A 86 2.03 9.70 -9.10
C LEU A 86 2.24 8.28 -8.56
N MET A 87 3.42 7.97 -8.01
CA MET A 87 3.66 6.70 -7.34
C MET A 87 2.72 6.50 -6.15
N LEU A 88 2.53 7.54 -5.33
CA LEU A 88 1.65 7.49 -4.16
C LEU A 88 0.17 7.38 -4.54
N LEU A 89 -0.26 8.05 -5.61
CA LEU A 89 -1.58 7.88 -6.22
C LEU A 89 -1.78 6.45 -6.73
N GLY A 90 -0.75 5.86 -7.36
CA GLY A 90 -0.75 4.45 -7.75
C GLY A 90 -0.91 3.51 -6.56
N VAL A 91 -0.19 3.75 -5.47
CA VAL A 91 -0.33 3.00 -4.21
C VAL A 91 -1.76 3.11 -3.65
N ALA A 92 -2.34 4.31 -3.63
CA ALA A 92 -3.71 4.54 -3.16
C ALA A 92 -4.72 3.81 -4.06
N PHE A 93 -4.60 3.92 -5.38
CA PHE A 93 -5.45 3.24 -6.35
C PHE A 93 -5.38 1.72 -6.17
N VAL A 94 -4.17 1.15 -6.09
CA VAL A 94 -3.97 -0.28 -5.89
C VAL A 94 -4.54 -0.76 -4.55
N THR A 95 -4.49 0.08 -3.50
CA THR A 95 -5.13 -0.21 -2.21
C THR A 95 -6.64 -0.30 -2.36
N VAL A 96 -7.25 0.67 -3.04
CA VAL A 96 -8.70 0.68 -3.27
C VAL A 96 -9.14 -0.51 -4.10
N LEU A 97 -8.48 -0.73 -5.24
CA LEU A 97 -8.77 -1.84 -6.15
C LEU A 97 -8.56 -3.20 -5.46
N GLY A 98 -7.44 -3.37 -4.77
CA GLY A 98 -7.06 -4.63 -4.15
C GLY A 98 -7.96 -5.02 -2.98
N TYR A 99 -8.31 -4.09 -2.09
CA TYR A 99 -9.19 -4.40 -0.97
C TYR A 99 -10.67 -4.23 -1.34
N PHE A 100 -11.11 -3.02 -1.64
CA PHE A 100 -12.54 -2.73 -1.83
C PHE A 100 -13.09 -3.27 -3.17
N GLY A 101 -12.24 -3.38 -4.19
CA GLY A 101 -12.61 -3.97 -5.47
C GLY A 101 -12.61 -5.51 -5.47
N LEU A 102 -11.48 -6.13 -5.11
CA LEU A 102 -11.34 -7.59 -5.23
C LEU A 102 -11.94 -8.39 -4.06
N GLN A 103 -11.98 -7.84 -2.83
CA GLN A 103 -12.44 -8.61 -1.66
C GLN A 103 -13.90 -9.10 -1.79
N PRO A 104 -14.88 -8.30 -2.27
CA PRO A 104 -16.24 -8.79 -2.53
C PRO A 104 -16.29 -9.89 -3.60
N VAL A 105 -15.50 -9.76 -4.67
CA VAL A 105 -15.44 -10.74 -5.76
C VAL A 105 -14.82 -12.06 -5.29
N MET A 106 -13.77 -12.00 -4.48
CA MET A 106 -13.17 -13.18 -3.85
C MET A 106 -14.12 -13.86 -2.88
N ALA A 107 -14.91 -13.10 -2.11
CA ALA A 107 -15.90 -13.66 -1.20
C ALA A 107 -16.99 -14.41 -1.95
N ALA A 108 -17.50 -13.85 -3.05
CA ALA A 108 -18.45 -14.52 -3.94
C ALA A 108 -17.85 -15.81 -4.52
N ALA A 109 -16.65 -15.74 -5.11
CA ALA A 109 -15.97 -16.89 -5.71
C ALA A 109 -15.74 -18.02 -4.69
N ARG A 110 -15.42 -17.69 -3.43
CA ARG A 110 -15.25 -18.67 -2.35
C ARG A 110 -16.57 -19.35 -1.95
N ALA A 111 -17.69 -18.65 -2.06
CA ALA A 111 -19.02 -19.20 -1.81
C ALA A 111 -19.58 -20.02 -2.98
N GLY A 112 -18.78 -20.25 -4.04
CA GLY A 112 -19.24 -20.86 -5.29
C GLY A 112 -20.19 -19.96 -6.09
N GLN A 113 -20.20 -18.66 -5.79
CA GLN A 113 -21.04 -17.66 -6.44
C GLN A 113 -20.20 -16.87 -7.46
N GLY A 114 -20.75 -16.66 -8.66
CA GLY A 114 -20.11 -15.90 -9.73
C GLY A 114 -19.55 -16.78 -10.86
N GLY A 115 -19.84 -16.41 -12.10
CA GLY A 115 -19.38 -17.10 -13.32
C GLY A 115 -18.05 -16.60 -13.87
N GLY A 116 -17.22 -15.97 -13.03
CA GLY A 116 -15.98 -15.30 -13.42
C GLY A 116 -14.71 -16.11 -13.08
N LEU A 117 -13.67 -15.40 -12.65
CA LEU A 117 -12.40 -16.00 -12.22
C LEU A 117 -12.56 -16.84 -10.93
N SER A 118 -11.78 -17.92 -10.82
CA SER A 118 -11.73 -18.74 -9.60
C SER A 118 -11.16 -17.96 -8.41
N PHE A 119 -11.48 -18.41 -7.18
CA PHE A 119 -10.88 -17.84 -5.96
C PHE A 119 -9.35 -17.83 -6.03
N ALA A 120 -8.73 -18.91 -6.51
CA ALA A 120 -7.28 -19.00 -6.64
C ALA A 120 -6.70 -17.95 -7.60
N ALA A 121 -7.36 -17.72 -8.74
CA ALA A 121 -6.94 -16.70 -9.69
C ALA A 121 -7.08 -15.28 -9.12
N LEU A 122 -8.22 -14.99 -8.48
CA LEU A 122 -8.45 -13.68 -7.82
C LEU A 122 -7.47 -13.45 -6.66
N HIS A 123 -7.17 -14.49 -5.88
CA HIS A 123 -6.16 -14.44 -4.83
C HIS A 123 -4.78 -14.14 -5.40
N GLY A 124 -4.40 -14.79 -6.51
CA GLY A 124 -3.18 -14.49 -7.26
C GLY A 124 -3.08 -13.03 -7.68
N ILE A 125 -4.14 -12.48 -8.29
CA ILE A 125 -4.22 -11.06 -8.68
C ILE A 125 -4.06 -10.15 -7.45
N SER A 126 -4.77 -10.44 -6.36
CA SER A 126 -4.68 -9.66 -5.13
C SER A 126 -3.27 -9.68 -4.55
N MET A 127 -2.56 -10.82 -4.58
CA MET A 127 -1.17 -10.92 -4.14
C MET A 127 -0.25 -10.08 -5.01
N SER A 128 -0.41 -10.11 -6.34
CA SER A 128 0.38 -9.28 -7.27
C SER A 128 0.16 -7.79 -7.04
N LEU A 129 -1.09 -7.36 -6.83
CA LEU A 129 -1.41 -5.97 -6.49
C LEU A 129 -0.78 -5.55 -5.16
N PHE A 130 -0.85 -6.41 -4.14
CA PHE A 130 -0.22 -6.13 -2.85
C PHE A 130 1.31 -6.03 -2.95
N ALA A 131 1.95 -6.90 -3.74
CA ALA A 131 3.38 -6.84 -4.01
C ALA A 131 3.77 -5.57 -4.77
N LEU A 132 3.01 -5.19 -5.80
CA LEU A 132 3.21 -3.94 -6.54
C LEU A 132 3.09 -2.72 -5.61
N LYS A 133 2.06 -2.68 -4.76
CA LYS A 133 1.88 -1.63 -3.74
C LYS A 133 3.11 -1.51 -2.84
N THR A 134 3.60 -2.64 -2.35
CA THR A 134 4.78 -2.71 -1.47
C THR A 134 6.03 -2.20 -2.19
N LEU A 135 6.25 -2.62 -3.43
CA LEU A 135 7.39 -2.18 -4.24
C LEU A 135 7.36 -0.67 -4.50
N LEU A 136 6.20 -0.11 -4.87
CA LEU A 136 6.06 1.33 -5.09
C LEU A 136 6.43 2.13 -3.84
N LEU A 137 6.06 1.66 -2.65
CA LEU A 137 6.42 2.34 -1.39
C LEU A 137 7.90 2.21 -1.04
N LEU A 138 8.52 1.06 -1.28
CA LEU A 138 9.96 0.89 -1.10
C LEU A 138 10.74 1.84 -2.02
N VAL A 139 10.33 1.95 -3.29
CA VAL A 139 10.95 2.88 -4.24
C VAL A 139 10.69 4.34 -3.83
N LEU A 140 9.49 4.67 -3.36
CA LEU A 140 9.19 6.02 -2.88
C LEU A 140 10.06 6.39 -1.66
N ALA A 141 10.16 5.49 -0.67
CA ALA A 141 11.01 5.67 0.50
C ALA A 141 12.48 5.85 0.11
N TRP A 142 12.96 5.06 -0.85
CA TRP A 142 14.32 5.19 -1.39
C TRP A 142 14.55 6.55 -2.04
N ARG A 143 13.63 7.01 -2.91
CA ARG A 143 13.77 8.29 -3.62
C ARG A 143 13.75 9.48 -2.66
N LEU A 144 12.85 9.48 -1.67
CA LEU A 144 12.75 10.56 -0.69
C LEU A 144 13.96 10.66 0.24
N ASN A 145 14.62 9.54 0.53
CA ASN A 145 15.81 9.50 1.39
C ASN A 145 17.14 9.60 0.61
N GLY A 146 17.16 9.24 -0.67
CA GLY A 146 18.34 9.25 -1.54
C GLY A 146 18.57 10.57 -2.28
N SER A 147 17.54 11.40 -2.44
CA SER A 147 17.70 12.76 -2.98
C SER A 147 18.47 13.62 -1.98
N LYS A 148 19.75 13.90 -2.26
CA LYS A 148 20.46 15.01 -1.64
C LYS A 148 19.70 16.28 -2.00
N ALA A 149 19.29 17.06 -1.00
CA ALA A 149 18.78 18.40 -1.24
C ALA A 149 19.88 19.17 -1.99
N ALA A 150 19.67 19.41 -3.28
CA ALA A 150 20.49 20.32 -4.07
C ALA A 150 20.07 21.76 -3.76
#